data_AF-A0A7V7Z9W8-F1
#
_entry.id   AF-A0A7V7Z9W8-F1
#
_cell.length_a   1.000
_cell.length_b   1.000
_cell.length_c   1.000
_cell.angle_alpha   90.00
_cell.angle_beta   90.00
_cell.angle_gamma   90.00
#
_symmetry.space_group_name_H-M   'P 1'
#
loop_
_entity.id
_entity.type
_entity.pdbx_description
1 polymer ?
#
loop_
_entity_poly.entity_id
_entity_poly.type
_entity_poly.pdbx_seq_one_letter_code
_entity_poly.pdbx_strand_id
1 'polypeptide(L)'
;MERSAHNDVSLQLDGYLQAVSALKDDGSALRCFYLGPVAPADAFDALCVALEVPPGNLSLQPQAAVACHGLACTPRQWLLERLRPMTIADQAPLDARLYAGFEQQLLELLGDVPEWRQLVSDGQRNLAAQLGAIWSVYVFGVAGHSYVLQCSWDS
;
A
#
# COMPACT_ATOMS: atom_id res chain seq x y z
N MET A 1 -9.57 23.15 5.48
CA MET A 1 -8.20 23.17 6.07
C MET A 1 -7.69 21.75 6.27
N GLU A 2 -8.51 20.84 6.83
CA GLU A 2 -8.15 19.43 7.08
C GLU A 2 -7.74 18.65 5.83
N ARG A 3 -8.42 18.81 4.70
CA ARG A 3 -8.06 18.15 3.43
C ARG A 3 -6.63 18.48 2.95
N SER A 4 -6.13 19.69 3.25
CA SER A 4 -4.77 20.08 2.87
C SER A 4 -3.73 19.32 3.68
N ALA A 5 -3.95 19.18 5.00
CA ALA A 5 -3.05 18.43 5.87
C ALA A 5 -2.96 16.95 5.46
N HIS A 6 -4.10 16.30 5.14
CA HIS A 6 -4.09 14.91 4.69
C HIS A 6 -3.40 14.71 3.34
N ASN A 7 -3.48 15.71 2.45
CA ASN A 7 -2.72 15.68 1.20
C ASN A 7 -1.21 15.80 1.48
N ASP A 8 -0.80 16.73 2.35
CA ASP A 8 0.62 16.89 2.74
C ASP A 8 1.18 15.60 3.37
N VAL A 9 0.38 14.94 4.22
CA VAL A 9 0.69 13.60 4.77
C VAL A 9 0.88 12.58 3.66
N SER A 10 -0.04 12.51 2.70
CA SER A 10 0.07 11.54 1.61
C SER A 10 1.31 11.76 0.75
N LEU A 11 1.71 13.02 0.52
CA LEU A 11 2.93 13.36 -0.20
C LEU A 11 4.19 12.93 0.57
N GLN A 12 4.20 13.12 1.89
CA GLN A 12 5.30 12.67 2.73
C GLN A 12 5.42 11.14 2.74
N LEU A 13 4.29 10.43 2.91
CA LEU A 13 4.25 8.97 2.84
C LEU A 13 4.67 8.46 1.45
N ASP A 14 4.24 9.12 0.38
CA ASP A 14 4.66 8.80 -0.99
C ASP A 14 6.18 8.96 -1.17
N GLY A 15 6.76 10.04 -0.63
CA GLY A 15 8.23 10.24 -0.63
C GLY A 15 9.00 9.13 0.08
N TYR A 16 8.49 8.66 1.23
CA TYR A 16 9.08 7.49 1.91
C TYR A 16 8.98 6.22 1.07
N LEU A 17 7.83 5.96 0.46
CA LEU A 17 7.62 4.78 -0.38
C LEU A 17 8.49 4.81 -1.64
N GLN A 18 8.68 5.98 -2.26
CA GLN A 18 9.61 6.14 -3.39
C GLN A 18 11.05 5.82 -2.98
N ALA A 19 11.48 6.26 -1.79
CA ALA A 19 12.80 5.90 -1.26
C ALA A 19 12.93 4.39 -1.00
N VAL A 20 11.88 3.75 -0.48
CA VAL A 20 11.84 2.28 -0.32
C VAL A 20 11.95 1.60 -1.69
N SER A 21 11.16 1.98 -2.69
CA SER A 21 11.25 1.44 -4.05
C SER A 21 12.65 1.56 -4.64
N ALA A 22 13.27 2.74 -4.53
CA ALA A 22 14.63 2.96 -5.03
C ALA A 22 15.68 2.06 -4.35
N LEU A 23 15.49 1.74 -3.07
CA LEU A 23 16.39 0.85 -2.32
C LEU A 23 16.12 -0.63 -2.60
N LYS A 24 14.88 -1.01 -2.88
CA LYS A 24 14.53 -2.36 -3.33
C LYS A 24 15.24 -2.66 -4.65
N ASP A 25 15.26 -1.70 -5.58
CA ASP A 25 15.89 -1.84 -6.91
C ASP A 25 15.50 -3.14 -7.62
N ASP A 26 14.24 -3.56 -7.41
CA ASP A 26 13.69 -4.82 -7.92
C ASP A 26 12.61 -4.58 -8.99
N GLY A 27 12.44 -3.33 -9.43
CA GLY A 27 11.43 -2.90 -10.40
C GLY A 27 10.03 -2.65 -9.81
N SER A 28 9.86 -2.76 -8.48
CA SER A 28 8.61 -2.40 -7.82
C SER A 28 8.50 -0.91 -7.52
N ALA A 29 7.40 -0.30 -7.97
CA ALA A 29 7.04 1.08 -7.70
C ALA A 29 5.95 1.13 -6.61
N LEU A 30 6.26 1.80 -5.51
CA LEU A 30 5.36 2.01 -4.37
C LEU A 30 4.88 3.46 -4.38
N ARG A 31 3.57 3.64 -4.23
CA ARG A 31 2.91 4.94 -4.23
C ARG A 31 1.93 5.08 -3.08
N CYS A 32 1.81 6.28 -2.54
CA CYS A 32 0.75 6.65 -1.61
C CYS A 32 -0.04 7.86 -2.09
N PHE A 33 -1.35 7.84 -1.90
CA PHE A 33 -2.18 9.03 -2.10
C PHE A 33 -3.38 9.02 -1.14
N TYR A 34 -3.87 10.21 -0.83
CA TYR A 34 -5.04 10.38 0.03
C TYR A 34 -6.32 10.15 -0.76
N LEU A 35 -7.18 9.27 -0.26
CA LEU A 35 -8.43 8.88 -0.93
C LEU A 35 -9.58 9.82 -0.57
N GLY A 36 -9.57 10.36 0.64
CA GLY A 36 -10.63 11.25 1.11
C GLY A 36 -11.09 10.97 2.53
N PRO A 37 -12.06 11.77 3.02
CA PRO A 37 -12.67 11.61 4.34
C PRO A 37 -13.73 10.49 4.27
N VAL A 38 -13.25 9.27 4.00
CA VAL A 38 -14.03 8.04 4.06
C VAL A 38 -13.29 7.05 4.96
N ALA A 39 -14.01 6.27 5.76
CA ALA A 39 -13.39 5.21 6.56
C ALA A 39 -12.85 4.10 5.65
N PRO A 40 -11.76 3.39 6.02
CA PRO A 40 -11.20 2.32 5.20
C PRO A 40 -12.23 1.25 4.80
N ALA A 41 -13.21 0.98 5.66
CA ALA A 41 -14.29 0.05 5.41
C ALA A 41 -15.23 0.44 4.28
N ASP A 42 -15.44 1.74 4.09
CA ASP A 42 -16.41 2.31 3.14
C ASP A 42 -15.72 2.90 1.89
N ALA A 43 -14.39 2.76 1.81
CA ALA A 43 -13.54 3.38 0.82
C ALA A 43 -13.63 2.76 -0.59
N PHE A 44 -14.37 1.66 -0.78
CA PHE A 44 -14.33 0.87 -2.01
C PHE A 44 -14.71 1.68 -3.26
N ASP A 45 -15.82 2.39 -3.22
CA ASP A 45 -16.28 3.17 -4.39
C ASP A 45 -15.28 4.30 -4.72
N ALA A 46 -14.78 4.99 -3.70
CA ALA A 46 -13.76 6.02 -3.88
C ALA A 46 -12.46 5.45 -4.47
N LEU A 47 -12.07 4.24 -4.05
CA LEU A 47 -10.90 3.54 -4.56
C LEU A 47 -11.07 3.17 -6.03
N CYS A 48 -12.22 2.59 -6.42
CA CYS A 48 -12.51 2.25 -7.81
C CYS A 48 -12.46 3.48 -8.72
N VAL A 49 -13.00 4.61 -8.26
CA VAL A 49 -12.89 5.89 -8.97
C VAL A 49 -11.43 6.35 -9.10
N ALA A 50 -10.65 6.29 -8.01
CA ALA A 50 -9.26 6.73 -8.01
C ALA A 50 -8.35 5.87 -8.89
N LEU A 51 -8.65 4.58 -9.02
CA LEU A 51 -7.92 3.63 -9.85
C LEU A 51 -8.47 3.52 -11.28
N GLU A 52 -9.53 4.26 -11.61
CA GLU A 52 -10.24 4.19 -12.90
C GLU A 52 -10.68 2.77 -13.28
N VAL A 53 -11.09 1.96 -12.29
CA VAL A 53 -11.48 0.55 -12.50
C VAL A 53 -12.95 0.32 -12.17
N PRO A 54 -13.64 -0.55 -12.93
CA PRO A 54 -15.02 -0.90 -12.62
C PRO A 54 -15.09 -1.73 -11.32
N PRO A 55 -16.12 -1.54 -10.48
CA PRO A 55 -16.25 -2.25 -9.20
C PRO A 55 -16.37 -3.78 -9.35
N GLY A 56 -16.86 -4.25 -10.51
CA GLY A 56 -16.70 -5.63 -11.00
C GLY A 56 -16.77 -6.74 -9.94
N ASN A 57 -15.78 -7.63 -9.99
CA ASN A 57 -15.58 -8.72 -9.02
C ASN A 57 -14.53 -8.32 -7.98
N LEU A 58 -14.50 -7.06 -7.55
CA LEU A 58 -13.52 -6.56 -6.58
C LEU A 58 -14.18 -6.34 -5.23
N SER A 59 -13.44 -6.56 -4.16
CA SER A 59 -13.89 -6.25 -2.81
C SER A 59 -12.73 -5.79 -1.91
N LEU A 60 -13.04 -4.95 -0.91
CA LEU A 60 -12.09 -4.58 0.14
C LEU A 60 -12.25 -5.52 1.33
N GLN A 61 -11.24 -6.36 1.56
CA GLN A 61 -11.23 -7.30 2.68
C GLN A 61 -10.34 -6.78 3.81
N PRO A 62 -10.73 -6.97 5.09
CA PRO A 62 -9.87 -6.70 6.23
C PRO A 62 -8.54 -7.45 6.09
N GLN A 63 -7.43 -6.74 6.23
CA GLN A 63 -6.10 -7.30 6.07
C GLN A 63 -5.43 -7.44 7.43
N ALA A 64 -5.40 -8.66 7.96
CA ALA A 64 -4.62 -8.96 9.16
C ALA A 64 -3.12 -9.22 8.84
N ALA A 65 -2.82 -9.69 7.62
CA ALA A 65 -1.46 -10.00 7.15
C ALA A 65 -1.37 -9.81 5.63
N VAL A 66 -0.26 -9.28 5.13
CA VAL A 66 0.08 -9.11 3.71
C VAL A 66 0.62 -10.42 3.12
N ALA A 67 0.53 -10.66 1.82
CA ALA A 67 1.16 -11.82 1.17
C ALA A 67 2.54 -11.44 0.59
N CYS A 68 3.61 -12.08 1.06
CA CYS A 68 4.97 -12.00 0.51
C CYS A 68 5.31 -13.35 -0.10
N HIS A 69 5.57 -13.42 -1.41
CA HIS A 69 5.96 -14.68 -2.08
C HIS A 69 4.97 -15.85 -1.83
N GLY A 70 3.69 -15.56 -1.62
CA GLY A 70 2.65 -16.56 -1.29
C GLY A 70 2.55 -16.96 0.18
N LEU A 71 3.34 -16.34 1.07
CA LEU A 71 3.28 -16.53 2.53
C LEU A 71 2.71 -15.31 3.23
N ALA A 72 2.03 -15.52 4.35
CA ALA A 72 1.58 -14.43 5.21
C ALA A 72 2.79 -13.71 5.83
N CYS A 73 2.88 -12.41 5.61
CA CYS A 73 3.90 -11.53 6.13
C CYS A 73 3.24 -10.26 6.69
N THR A 74 3.94 -9.58 7.59
CA THR A 74 3.52 -8.26 8.06
C THR A 74 3.72 -7.21 6.95
N PRO A 75 2.97 -6.09 6.94
CA PRO A 75 3.25 -4.95 6.05
C PRO A 75 4.73 -4.51 6.10
N ARG A 76 5.34 -4.60 7.28
CA ARG A 76 6.78 -4.42 7.52
C ARG A 76 7.66 -5.30 6.64
N GLN A 77 7.43 -6.61 6.71
CA GLN A 77 8.20 -7.58 5.96
C GLN A 77 8.01 -7.36 4.46
N TRP A 78 6.79 -7.12 4.02
CA TRP A 78 6.50 -6.84 2.61
C TRP A 78 7.21 -5.60 2.07
N LEU A 79 7.26 -4.51 2.84
CA LEU A 79 7.97 -3.30 2.43
C LEU A 79 9.49 -3.49 2.41
N LEU A 80 10.04 -4.27 3.35
CA LEU A 80 11.49 -4.46 3.48
C LEU A 80 12.07 -5.60 2.63
N GLU A 81 11.27 -6.55 2.17
CA GLU A 81 11.72 -7.67 1.33
C GLU A 81 11.67 -7.31 -0.15
N ARG A 82 12.72 -7.65 -0.91
CA ARG A 82 12.67 -7.56 -2.37
C ARG A 82 11.68 -8.57 -2.93
N LEU A 83 10.83 -8.11 -3.84
CA LEU A 83 9.81 -8.91 -4.50
C LEU A 83 10.40 -9.76 -5.65
N ARG A 84 11.55 -9.34 -6.21
CA ARG A 84 12.34 -10.16 -7.15
C ARG A 84 13.83 -10.08 -6.83
N PRO A 85 14.33 -10.85 -5.86
CA PRO A 85 15.77 -10.93 -5.65
C PRO A 85 16.44 -11.56 -6.88
N MET A 86 17.42 -10.89 -7.48
CA MET A 86 18.17 -11.40 -8.64
C MET A 86 19.43 -12.17 -8.21
N THR A 87 19.92 -11.91 -7.00
CA THR A 87 21.11 -12.51 -6.40
C THR A 87 20.84 -13.01 -4.98
N ILE A 88 21.78 -13.76 -4.40
CA ILE A 88 21.71 -14.17 -2.99
C ILE A 88 21.81 -12.95 -2.05
N ALA A 89 22.57 -11.93 -2.43
CA ALA A 89 22.67 -10.70 -1.65
C ALA A 89 21.33 -9.95 -1.57
N ASP A 90 20.51 -10.04 -2.64
CA ASP A 90 19.20 -9.39 -2.71
C ASP A 90 18.16 -10.01 -1.78
N GLN A 91 18.41 -11.22 -1.29
CA GLN A 91 17.54 -11.90 -0.32
C GLN A 91 17.63 -11.26 1.07
N ALA A 92 18.67 -10.48 1.35
CA ALA A 92 18.75 -9.72 2.59
C ALA A 92 17.68 -8.61 2.59
N PRO A 93 16.88 -8.49 3.67
CA PRO A 93 15.90 -7.42 3.78
C PRO A 93 16.60 -6.05 3.82
N LEU A 94 15.89 -5.03 3.37
CA LEU A 94 16.32 -3.64 3.49
C LEU A 94 16.53 -3.24 4.95
N ASP A 95 17.30 -2.17 5.16
CA ASP A 95 17.56 -1.63 6.48
C ASP A 95 16.25 -1.26 7.19
N ALA A 96 15.98 -1.95 8.29
CA ALA A 96 14.77 -1.81 9.08
C ALA A 96 14.56 -0.40 9.65
N ARG A 97 15.61 0.44 9.71
CA ARG A 97 15.51 1.85 10.14
C ARG A 97 14.60 2.67 9.22
N LEU A 98 14.50 2.32 7.94
CA LEU A 98 13.62 2.99 6.98
C LEU A 98 12.15 2.75 7.32
N TYR A 99 11.81 1.50 7.63
CA TYR A 99 10.45 1.16 8.00
C TYR A 99 10.07 1.71 9.38
N ALA A 100 11.00 1.74 10.33
CA ALA A 100 10.76 2.40 11.62
C ALA A 100 10.40 3.89 11.45
N GLY A 101 11.07 4.58 10.52
CA GLY A 101 10.71 5.96 10.15
C GLY A 101 9.30 6.07 9.56
N PHE A 102 8.92 5.14 8.67
CA PHE A 102 7.57 5.08 8.10
C PHE A 102 6.48 4.79 9.16
N GLU A 103 6.69 3.82 10.05
CA GLU A 103 5.74 3.50 11.14
C GLU A 103 5.58 4.67 12.11
N GLN A 104 6.69 5.32 12.47
CA GLN A 104 6.66 6.49 13.33
C GLN A 104 5.87 7.63 12.66
N GLN A 105 6.10 7.89 11.37
CA GLN A 105 5.34 8.89 10.63
C GLN A 105 3.86 8.50 10.52
N LEU A 106 3.53 7.25 10.23
CA LEU A 106 2.14 6.78 10.25
C LEU A 106 1.47 7.03 11.61
N LEU A 107 2.13 6.66 12.70
CA LEU A 107 1.58 6.82 14.04
C LEU A 107 1.46 8.29 14.45
N GLU A 108 2.46 9.12 14.15
CA GLU A 108 2.43 10.57 14.42
C GLU A 108 1.34 11.28 13.62
N LEU A 109 1.15 10.88 12.36
CA LEU A 109 0.23 11.54 11.45
C LEU A 109 -1.22 11.08 11.62
N LEU A 110 -1.43 9.83 12.02
CA LEU A 110 -2.76 9.26 12.23
C LEU A 110 -3.20 9.35 13.70
N GLY A 111 -2.27 9.42 14.65
CA GLY A 111 -2.56 9.48 16.08
C GLY A 111 -3.13 8.18 16.67
N ASP A 112 -3.29 7.14 15.85
CA ASP A 112 -3.77 5.81 16.23
C ASP A 112 -3.27 4.75 15.23
N VAL A 113 -3.44 3.47 15.56
CA VAL A 113 -3.11 2.34 14.70
C VAL A 113 -4.12 2.28 13.53
N PRO A 114 -3.66 2.39 12.26
CA PRO A 114 -4.56 2.33 11.12
C PRO A 114 -5.23 0.98 10.92
N GLU A 115 -6.50 0.99 10.54
CA GLU A 115 -7.17 -0.17 9.96
C GLU A 115 -6.64 -0.39 8.55
N TRP A 116 -6.30 -1.63 8.20
CA TRP A 116 -5.83 -2.00 6.86
C TRP A 116 -6.83 -2.90 6.15
N ARG A 117 -7.02 -2.62 4.85
CA ARG A 117 -7.80 -3.45 3.94
C ARG A 117 -7.04 -3.67 2.64
N GLN A 118 -7.24 -4.82 2.03
CA GLN A 118 -6.67 -5.15 0.73
C GLN A 118 -7.77 -5.19 -0.32
N LEU A 119 -7.52 -4.60 -1.48
CA LEU A 119 -8.34 -4.82 -2.66
C LEU A 119 -8.05 -6.22 -3.20
N VAL A 120 -9.06 -7.07 -3.26
CA VAL A 120 -8.96 -8.44 -3.76
C VAL A 120 -9.97 -8.66 -4.88
N SER A 121 -9.68 -9.63 -5.77
CA SER A 121 -10.70 -10.14 -6.69
C SER A 121 -11.47 -11.28 -6.05
N ASP A 122 -12.80 -11.21 -6.12
CA ASP A 122 -13.70 -12.31 -5.77
C ASP A 122 -13.37 -13.51 -6.66
N GLY A 123 -12.92 -14.60 -6.03
CA GLY A 123 -12.53 -15.84 -6.73
C GLY A 123 -11.09 -15.86 -7.23
N GLN A 124 -10.11 -15.44 -6.43
CA GLN A 124 -8.65 -15.68 -6.55
C GLN A 124 -7.99 -15.35 -7.90
N ARG A 125 -8.68 -14.72 -8.85
CA ARG A 125 -8.06 -14.33 -10.12
C ARG A 125 -7.23 -13.08 -9.92
N ASN A 126 -5.97 -13.22 -10.29
CA ASN A 126 -4.92 -12.22 -10.28
C ASN A 126 -5.43 -10.80 -10.60
N LEU A 127 -5.30 -9.87 -9.64
CA LEU A 127 -5.61 -8.45 -9.81
C LEU A 127 -4.92 -7.84 -11.04
N ALA A 128 -3.77 -8.38 -11.45
CA ALA A 128 -3.04 -7.91 -12.62
C ALA A 128 -3.87 -7.93 -13.92
N ALA A 129 -4.87 -8.83 -14.03
CA ALA A 129 -5.73 -8.87 -15.21
C ALA A 129 -6.70 -7.67 -15.28
N GLN A 130 -7.04 -7.06 -14.14
CA GLN A 130 -7.96 -5.91 -14.05
C GLN A 130 -7.23 -4.58 -13.84
N LEU A 131 -6.10 -4.60 -13.13
CA LEU A 131 -5.33 -3.41 -12.76
C LEU A 131 -4.01 -3.26 -13.55
N GLY A 132 -3.75 -4.14 -14.52
CA GLY A 132 -2.56 -4.09 -15.36
C GLY A 132 -1.27 -4.35 -14.57
N ALA A 133 -0.35 -3.38 -14.59
CA ALA A 133 0.94 -3.46 -13.87
C ALA A 133 0.81 -3.31 -12.34
N ILE A 134 -0.40 -3.08 -11.82
CA ILE A 134 -0.67 -2.96 -10.38
C ILE A 134 -0.94 -4.35 -9.79
N TRP A 135 -0.16 -4.71 -8.76
CA TRP A 135 -0.17 -6.04 -8.17
C TRP A 135 -0.84 -6.08 -6.81
N SER A 136 -0.74 -5.00 -6.06
CA SER A 136 -1.33 -4.92 -4.73
C SER A 136 -1.80 -3.50 -4.44
N VAL A 137 -3.01 -3.41 -3.92
CA VAL A 137 -3.61 -2.17 -3.48
C VAL A 137 -4.11 -2.40 -2.06
N TYR A 138 -3.64 -1.55 -1.15
CA TYR A 138 -4.10 -1.52 0.23
C TYR A 138 -4.75 -0.17 0.51
N VAL A 139 -5.83 -0.20 1.27
CA VAL A 139 -6.44 0.99 1.86
C VAL A 139 -6.16 0.96 3.34
N PHE A 140 -5.71 2.08 3.90
CA PHE A 140 -5.49 2.22 5.33
C PHE A 140 -5.89 3.58 5.85
N GLY A 141 -6.16 3.68 7.16
CA GLY A 141 -6.44 4.96 7.78
C GLY A 141 -7.12 4.87 9.15
N VAL A 142 -7.47 6.02 9.70
CA VAL A 142 -8.11 6.22 11.00
C VAL A 142 -9.09 7.40 10.93
N ALA A 143 -9.98 7.52 11.91
CA ALA A 143 -10.86 8.68 12.10
C ALA A 143 -11.72 9.08 10.88
N GLY A 144 -12.12 8.11 10.05
CA GLY A 144 -12.92 8.38 8.84
C GLY A 144 -12.13 8.97 7.69
N HIS A 145 -10.80 8.82 7.67
CA HIS A 145 -9.93 9.20 6.56
C HIS A 145 -9.22 7.97 6.01
N SER A 146 -9.08 7.90 4.68
CA SER A 146 -8.42 6.78 3.99
C SER A 146 -7.29 7.23 3.08
N TYR A 147 -6.26 6.41 3.02
CA TYR A 147 -5.13 6.50 2.12
C TYR A 147 -5.00 5.21 1.35
N VAL A 148 -4.38 5.29 0.18
CA VAL A 148 -4.07 4.14 -0.65
C VAL A 148 -2.57 3.91 -0.63
N LEU A 149 -2.15 2.66 -0.46
CA LEU A 149 -0.82 2.18 -0.80
C LEU A 149 -0.94 1.28 -2.02
N GLN A 150 -0.32 1.70 -3.11
CA GLN A 150 -0.27 0.96 -4.36
C GLN A 150 1.13 0.41 -4.58
N CYS A 151 1.22 -0.86 -4.98
CA CYS A 151 2.43 -1.45 -5.53
C CYS A 151 2.18 -1.86 -6.98
N SER A 152 2.98 -1.31 -7.88
CA SER A 152 3.01 -1.68 -9.30
C SER A 152 4.41 -2.12 -9.71
N TRP A 153 4.51 -2.70 -10.89
CA TRP A 153 5.76 -2.83 -11.62
C TRP A 153 5.96 -1.60 -12.50
N ASP A 154 7.21 -1.17 -12.65
CA ASP A 154 7.56 -0.25 -13.74
C ASP A 154 7.05 -0.84 -15.06
N SER A 155 6.39 0.02 -15.83
CA SER A 155 5.94 -0.26 -17.20
C SER A 155 7.10 -0.15 -18.17
#